data_AF-A0A9P0YZA3-F1
#
_entry.id   AF-A0A9P0YZA3-F1
#
_cell.length_a   1.000
_cell.length_b   1.000
_cell.length_c   1.000
_cell.angle_alpha   90.00
_cell.angle_beta   90.00
_cell.angle_gamma   90.00
#
_symmetry.space_group_name_H-M   'P 1'
#
loop_
_entity.id
_entity.type
_entity.pdbx_description
1 polymer ?
#
loop_
_entity_poly.entity_id
_entity_poly.type
_entity_poly.pdbx_seq_one_letter_code
_entity_poly.pdbx_strand_id
1 'polypeptide(L)'
;MYPINYRSFKEAAVKGRTSTNRYKTTKWIICPCPMQVGNVESGYYVLRFMYDIISSKTNKDSMSKVFGPYDKYTKGDLDVIRGMWCKALCKCSL
;
A
#
# COMPACT_ATOMS: atom_id res chain seq x y z
N MET A 1 -21.24 3.04 -1.75
CA MET A 1 -19.84 2.60 -1.86
C MET A 1 -19.60 2.25 -3.33
N TYR A 2 -18.91 3.10 -4.10
CA TYR A 2 -18.66 2.80 -5.52
C TYR A 2 -17.55 1.76 -5.63
N PRO A 3 -17.71 0.70 -6.45
CA PRO A 3 -16.65 -0.27 -6.67
C PRO A 3 -15.50 0.41 -7.42
N ILE A 4 -14.29 0.32 -6.87
CA ILE A 4 -13.06 0.70 -7.58
C ILE A 4 -12.97 -0.18 -8.83
N ASN A 5 -13.07 0.43 -10.02
CA ASN A 5 -12.99 -0.30 -11.28
C ASN A 5 -11.54 -0.73 -11.55
N TYR A 6 -11.19 -1.90 -11.02
CA TYR A 6 -9.87 -2.51 -11.14
C TYR A 6 -9.39 -2.68 -12.59
N ARG A 7 -10.33 -2.74 -13.55
CA ARG A 7 -10.02 -2.83 -14.99
C ARG A 7 -9.42 -1.53 -15.52
N SER A 8 -9.98 -0.39 -15.15
CA SER A 8 -9.50 0.94 -15.57
C SER A 8 -8.11 1.26 -15.01
N PHE A 9 -7.83 0.87 -13.76
CA PHE A 9 -6.48 1.01 -13.19
C PHE A 9 -5.44 0.13 -13.89
N LYS A 10 -5.80 -1.11 -14.25
CA LYS A 10 -4.94 -1.99 -15.05
C LYS A 10 -4.61 -1.38 -16.41
N GLU A 11 -5.61 -0.83 -17.10
CA GLU A 11 -5.44 -0.21 -18.40
C GLU A 11 -4.53 1.03 -18.35
N ALA A 12 -4.66 1.88 -17.32
CA ALA A 12 -3.78 3.03 -17.10
C ALA A 12 -2.33 2.62 -16.84
N ALA A 13 -2.11 1.58 -16.02
CA ALA A 13 -0.76 1.05 -15.74
C ALA A 13 -0.08 0.44 -16.99
N VAL A 14 -0.87 -0.14 -17.90
CA VAL A 14 -0.37 -0.67 -19.18
C VAL A 14 -0.04 0.46 -20.17
N LYS A 15 -0.84 1.54 -20.20
CA LYS A 15 -0.62 2.69 -21.09
C LYS A 15 0.61 3.54 -20.75
N GLY A 16 1.11 3.51 -19.51
CA GLY A 16 2.35 4.20 -19.11
C GLY A 16 3.66 3.64 -19.73
N ARG A 17 3.59 2.65 -20.63
CA ARG A 17 4.75 1.97 -21.24
C ARG A 17 5.41 2.70 -22.41
N THR A 18 4.85 3.81 -22.89
CA THR A 18 5.39 4.53 -24.06
C THR A 18 6.14 5.80 -23.64
N SER A 19 7.32 5.64 -23.05
CA SER A 19 8.32 6.71 -23.05
C SER A 19 9.62 6.11 -23.57
N THR A 20 10.05 6.56 -24.74
CA THR A 20 11.25 6.12 -25.48
C THR A 20 12.55 6.58 -24.83
N ASN A 21 12.53 6.94 -23.54
CA ASN A 21 13.69 7.48 -22.86
C ASN A 21 14.57 6.32 -22.33
N ARG A 22 15.85 6.28 -22.72
CA ARG A 22 16.84 5.24 -22.37
C ARG A 22 17.23 5.21 -20.88
N TYR A 23 16.48 5.89 -20.02
CA TYR A 23 16.61 5.82 -18.57
C TYR A 23 15.77 4.63 -18.09
N LYS A 24 16.42 3.70 -17.37
CA LYS A 24 15.86 2.48 -16.75
C LYS A 24 14.33 2.43 -16.80
N THR A 25 13.79 1.57 -17.65
CA THR A 25 12.35 1.35 -17.77
C THR A 25 11.77 0.96 -16.42
N THR A 26 11.05 1.89 -15.79
CA THR A 26 10.39 1.65 -14.51
C THR A 26 9.26 0.65 -14.72
N LYS A 27 9.39 -0.54 -14.13
CA LYS A 27 8.35 -1.56 -14.15
C LYS A 27 7.34 -1.28 -13.05
N TRP A 28 6.14 -0.85 -13.45
CA TRP A 28 5.00 -0.75 -12.53
C TRP A 28 4.46 -2.14 -12.22
N ILE A 29 4.30 -2.44 -10.93
CA ILE A 29 3.75 -3.71 -10.44
C ILE A 29 2.41 -3.41 -9.77
N ILE A 30 1.37 -4.12 -10.20
CA ILE A 30 0.07 -4.08 -9.54
C ILE A 30 0.10 -5.09 -8.40
N CYS A 31 -0.05 -4.61 -7.18
CA CYS A 31 -0.09 -5.42 -5.97
C CYS A 31 -1.50 -5.36 -5.36
N PRO A 32 -2.11 -6.49 -4.99
CA PRO A 32 -3.29 -6.47 -4.12
C PRO A 32 -2.94 -5.82 -2.77
N CYS A 33 -3.91 -5.14 -2.17
CA CYS A 33 -3.76 -4.51 -0.85
C CYS A 33 -5.04 -4.67 -0.02
N PRO A 34 -4.95 -4.63 1.32
CA PRO A 34 -6.12 -4.72 2.20
C PRO A 34 -7.11 -3.58 1.94
N MET A 35 -8.37 -3.96 1.66
CA MET A 35 -9.44 -2.99 1.41
C MET A 35 -9.95 -2.40 2.73
N GLN A 36 -10.02 -1.08 2.80
CA GLN A 36 -10.64 -0.39 3.92
C GLN A 36 -12.16 -0.62 3.94
N VAL A 37 -12.70 -0.94 5.13
CA VAL A 37 -14.14 -1.10 5.34
C VAL A 37 -14.83 0.24 5.60
N GLY A 38 -14.25 1.06 6.49
CA GLY A 38 -14.78 2.38 6.85
C GLY A 38 -14.41 3.46 5.83
N ASN A 39 -14.73 4.72 6.14
CA ASN A 39 -14.43 5.88 5.29
C ASN A 39 -13.38 6.84 5.89
N VAL A 40 -12.99 6.68 7.16
CA VAL A 40 -12.13 7.66 7.88
C VAL A 40 -10.69 7.22 8.13
N GLU A 41 -10.34 5.95 7.89
CA GLU A 41 -9.05 5.38 8.28
C GLU A 41 -8.06 5.17 7.13
N SER A 42 -8.31 5.76 5.96
CA SER A 42 -7.51 5.53 4.74
C SER A 42 -6.02 5.79 4.94
N GLY A 43 -5.67 6.86 5.66
CA GLY A 43 -4.29 7.16 6.01
C GLY A 43 -3.62 6.04 6.82
N TYR A 44 -4.32 5.46 7.79
CA TYR A 44 -3.77 4.38 8.62
C TYR A 44 -3.60 3.07 7.83
N TYR A 45 -4.49 2.79 6.87
CA TYR A 45 -4.34 1.66 5.95
C TYR A 45 -3.09 1.80 5.08
N VAL A 46 -2.84 3.00 4.53
CA VAL A 46 -1.63 3.28 3.75
C VAL A 46 -0.37 3.09 4.60
N LEU A 47 -0.36 3.66 5.81
CA LEU A 47 0.77 3.57 6.71
C LEU A 47 1.06 2.12 7.14
N ARG A 48 0.02 1.34 7.44
CA ARG A 48 0.17 -0.06 7.77
C ARG A 48 0.74 -0.86 6.59
N PHE A 49 0.21 -0.63 5.39
CA PHE A 49 0.69 -1.31 4.20
C PHE A 49 2.16 -0.97 3.87
N MET A 50 2.57 0.29 4.03
CA MET A 50 3.98 0.68 3.90
C MET A 50 4.87 -0.01 4.94
N TYR A 51 4.41 -0.10 6.19
CA TYR A 51 5.12 -0.81 7.25
C TYR A 51 5.31 -2.30 6.91
N ASP A 52 4.26 -2.98 6.42
CA ASP A 52 4.34 -4.38 6.05
C ASP A 52 5.29 -4.58 4.84
N ILE A 53 5.27 -3.69 3.84
CA ILE A 53 6.23 -3.70 2.72
C ILE A 53 7.67 -3.64 3.24
N ILE A 54 7.99 -2.70 4.11
CA ILE A 54 9.34 -2.52 4.65
C ILE A 54 9.75 -3.72 5.51
N SER A 55 8.81 -4.25 6.30
CA SER A 55 9.06 -5.35 7.25
C SER A 55 9.21 -6.71 6.58
N SER A 56 8.54 -6.92 5.44
CA SER A 56 8.47 -8.21 4.75
C SER A 56 9.80 -8.76 4.23
N LYS A 57 10.87 -7.94 4.18
CA LYS A 57 12.21 -8.27 3.59
C LYS A 57 12.14 -8.95 2.22
N THR A 58 11.00 -8.88 1.53
CA THR A 58 10.74 -9.67 0.33
C THR A 58 11.23 -8.99 -0.94
N ASN A 59 11.77 -9.80 -1.85
CA ASN A 59 12.19 -9.34 -3.18
C ASN A 59 10.98 -8.85 -3.99
N LYS A 60 11.18 -7.81 -4.80
CA LYS A 60 10.14 -7.07 -5.56
C LYS A 60 9.16 -7.97 -6.34
N ASP A 61 9.62 -9.11 -6.84
CA ASP A 61 8.81 -10.05 -7.62
C ASP A 61 7.82 -10.90 -6.79
N SER A 62 7.93 -10.85 -5.46
CA SER A 62 7.07 -11.62 -4.55
C SER A 62 5.98 -10.80 -3.87
N MET A 63 5.95 -9.47 -4.02
CA MET A 63 4.96 -8.62 -3.34
C MET A 63 3.51 -9.04 -3.65
N SER A 64 3.21 -9.40 -4.90
CA SER A 64 1.87 -9.86 -5.28
C SER A 64 1.47 -11.21 -4.65
N LYS A 65 2.45 -12.02 -4.23
CA LYS A 65 2.26 -13.29 -3.51
C LYS A 65 2.17 -13.06 -1.99
N VAL A 66 2.96 -12.12 -1.47
CA VAL A 66 3.03 -11.80 -0.02
C VAL A 66 1.81 -11.03 0.43
N PHE A 67 1.32 -10.10 -0.39
CA PHE A 67 0.15 -9.27 -0.11
C PHE A 67 -1.12 -9.77 -0.82
N GLY A 68 -1.11 -11.05 -1.24
CA GLY A 68 -2.30 -11.75 -1.77
C GLY A 68 -3.50 -11.62 -0.83
N PRO A 69 -4.73 -11.78 -1.35
CA PRO A 69 -5.90 -11.19 -0.70
C PRO A 69 -6.23 -11.92 0.61
N TYR A 70 -6.72 -11.20 1.63
CA TYR A 70 -8.12 -11.29 2.06
C TYR A 70 -8.40 -10.65 3.42
N ASP A 71 -7.38 -10.39 4.23
CA ASP A 71 -7.65 -9.81 5.55
C ASP A 71 -7.58 -8.29 5.51
N LYS A 72 -8.75 -7.69 5.76
CA LYS A 72 -8.86 -6.29 6.14
C LYS A 72 -7.98 -6.10 7.37
N TYR A 73 -7.22 -5.01 7.43
CA TYR A 73 -6.61 -4.63 8.69
C TYR A 73 -7.69 -4.52 9.76
N THR A 74 -7.44 -5.21 10.87
CA THR A 74 -8.29 -5.10 12.05
C THR A 74 -8.01 -3.76 12.73
N LYS A 75 -8.92 -3.35 13.63
CA LYS A 75 -8.67 -2.18 14.46
C LYS A 75 -7.35 -2.29 15.25
N GLY A 76 -7.03 -3.50 15.74
CA GLY A 76 -5.77 -3.75 16.45
C GLY A 76 -4.53 -3.52 15.58
N ASP A 77 -4.56 -3.93 14.31
CA ASP A 77 -3.45 -3.71 13.37
C ASP A 77 -3.19 -2.21 13.14
N LEU A 78 -4.26 -1.42 13.08
CA LEU A 78 -4.21 0.03 12.90
C LEU A 78 -3.80 0.74 14.18
N ASP A 79 -4.24 0.26 15.35
CA ASP A 79 -3.87 0.82 16.65
C ASP A 79 -2.37 0.65 16.95
N VAL A 80 -1.74 -0.43 16.49
CA VAL A 80 -0.27 -0.58 16.53
C VAL A 80 0.41 0.56 15.76
N ILE A 81 -0.06 0.83 14.54
CA ILE A 81 0.49 1.91 13.70
C ILE A 81 0.24 3.27 14.35
N ARG A 82 -0.96 3.53 14.87
CA ARG A 82 -1.25 4.75 15.64
C ARG A 82 -0.28 4.96 16.78
N GLY A 83 -0.05 3.94 17.60
CA GLY A 83 0.88 4.00 18.72
C GLY A 83 2.30 4.32 18.28
N MET A 84 2.78 3.70 17.20
CA MET A 84 4.11 3.98 16.64
C MET A 84 4.23 5.43 16.16
N TRP A 85 3.22 5.92 15.43
CA TRP A 85 3.20 7.29 14.91
C TRP A 85 3.06 8.35 16.01
N CYS A 86 2.17 8.12 17.00
CA CYS A 86 2.07 8.98 18.17
C CYS A 86 3.41 9.06 18.90
N LYS A 87 4.09 7.93 19.13
CA LYS A 87 5.44 7.94 19.75
C LYS A 87 6.47 8.69 18.92
N ALA A 88 6.42 8.60 17.60
CA ALA A 88 7.36 9.30 16.73
C ALA A 88 7.11 10.82 16.75
N LEU A 89 5.85 11.26 16.71
CA LEU A 89 5.48 12.67 16.65
C LEU A 89 5.50 13.36 18.02
N CYS A 90 5.09 12.67 19.09
CA CYS A 90 5.15 13.19 20.46
C CYS A 90 6.57 13.27 21.03
N LYS A 91 7.58 12.74 20.32
CA LYS A 91 9.00 12.97 20.65
C LYS A 91 9.51 14.35 20.24
N CYS A 92 8.71 15.19 19.58
CA CYS A 92 9.03 16.60 19.29
C CYS A 92 8.55 17.57 20.40
N SER A 93 8.43 17.12 21.66
CA SER A 93 7.89 17.94 22.77
C SER A 93 8.73 17.88 24.05
N LEU A 94 10.01 17.55 23.98
CA LEU A 94 10.96 17.67 25.10
C LEU A 94 12.25 18.35 24.63
#